data_AF-A0A3G9JET5-F1
#
_entry.id   AF-A0A3G9JET5-F1
#
_cell.length_a   1.000
_cell.length_b   1.000
_cell.length_c   1.000
_cell.angle_alpha   90.00
_cell.angle_beta   90.00
_cell.angle_gamma   90.00
#
_symmetry.space_group_name_H-M   'P 1'
#
loop_
_entity.id
_entity.type
_entity.pdbx_description
1 polymer ?
#
loop_
_entity_poly.entity_id
_entity_poly.type
_entity_poly.pdbx_seq_one_letter_code
_entity_poly.pdbx_strand_id
1 'polypeptide(L)'
;MYCKDPDDQRYWIYVFMIDEHQQGHGYGKAGLIKLLELISQKHSCNEIMIGHKSDNLKAEYLYKSVGFKNTGEVINDEIIKKYEF
;
A
#
# COMPACT_ATOMS: atom_id res chain seq x y z
N MET A 1 -8.83 1.90 3.53
CA MET A 1 -9.14 0.97 4.64
C MET A 1 -8.14 -0.17 4.59
N TYR A 2 -7.66 -0.63 5.75
CA TYR A 2 -6.75 -1.76 5.88
C TYR A 2 -7.35 -2.82 6.81
N CYS A 3 -7.01 -4.08 6.63
CA CYS A 3 -7.32 -5.14 7.60
C CYS A 3 -6.30 -6.28 7.54
N LYS A 4 -6.35 -7.18 8.53
CA LYS A 4 -5.65 -8.45 8.47
C LYS A 4 -6.51 -9.41 7.66
N ASP A 5 -5.99 -9.90 6.55
CA ASP A 5 -6.70 -10.85 5.70
C ASP A 5 -6.77 -12.21 6.42
N PRO A 6 -7.96 -12.82 6.56
CA PRO A 6 -8.12 -14.08 7.26
C PRO A 6 -7.47 -15.27 6.53
N ASP A 7 -7.29 -15.20 5.20
CA ASP A 7 -6.81 -16.30 4.38
C ASP A 7 -5.29 -16.46 4.47
N ASP A 8 -4.54 -15.35 4.48
CA ASP A 8 -3.06 -15.37 4.52
C ASP A 8 -2.45 -14.82 5.82
N GLN A 9 -3.27 -14.27 6.73
CA GLN A 9 -2.87 -13.66 7.99
C GLN A 9 -1.93 -12.45 7.84
N ARG A 10 -1.87 -11.82 6.66
CA ARG A 10 -1.09 -10.60 6.39
C ARG A 10 -1.97 -9.36 6.49
N TYR A 11 -1.34 -8.20 6.70
CA TYR A 11 -2.04 -6.91 6.67
C TYR A 11 -2.08 -6.34 5.27
N TRP A 12 -3.28 -5.97 4.82
CA TRP A 12 -3.54 -5.46 3.48
C TRP A 12 -4.14 -4.06 3.54
N ILE A 13 -3.68 -3.17 2.67
CA ILE A 13 -4.35 -1.91 2.36
C ILE A 13 -5.20 -2.13 1.11
N TYR A 14 -6.52 -2.23 1.26
CA TYR A 14 -7.44 -2.46 0.14
C TYR A 14 -7.79 -1.17 -0.61
N VAL A 15 -7.89 -0.05 0.11
CA VAL A 15 -8.25 1.24 -0.48
C VAL A 15 -7.41 2.34 0.12
N PHE A 16 -6.67 3.06 -0.72
CA PHE A 16 -5.97 4.29 -0.37
C PHE A 16 -6.17 5.29 -1.48
N MET A 17 -6.89 6.38 -1.18
CA MET A 17 -7.31 7.36 -2.18
C MET A 17 -7.04 8.76 -1.63
N ILE A 18 -6.56 9.63 -2.51
CA ILE A 18 -6.39 11.05 -2.24
C ILE A 18 -7.42 11.77 -3.09
N ASP A 19 -8.14 12.70 -2.46
CA ASP A 19 -9.06 13.60 -3.14
C ASP A 19 -8.40 14.20 -4.40
N GLU A 20 -9.12 14.19 -5.52
CA GLU A 20 -8.60 14.59 -6.83
C GLU A 20 -7.97 15.99 -6.81
N HIS A 21 -8.60 16.95 -6.13
CA HIS A 21 -8.12 18.32 -6.04
C HIS A 21 -6.87 18.46 -5.17
N GLN A 22 -6.57 17.44 -4.35
CA GLN A 22 -5.41 17.38 -3.47
C GLN A 22 -4.28 16.50 -4.04
N GLN A 23 -4.47 15.83 -5.18
CA GLN A 23 -3.40 15.06 -5.83
C GLN A 23 -2.28 15.96 -6.34
N GLY A 24 -1.07 15.42 -6.52
CA GLY A 24 0.11 16.17 -6.97
C GLY A 24 0.81 17.01 -5.89
N HIS A 25 0.22 17.18 -4.71
CA HIS A 25 0.79 17.97 -3.59
C HIS A 25 1.66 17.15 -2.62
N GLY A 26 1.97 15.88 -2.94
CA GLY A 26 2.75 14.99 -2.08
C GLY A 26 1.96 14.28 -0.96
N TYR A 27 0.66 14.56 -0.80
CA TYR A 27 -0.17 13.95 0.24
C TYR A 27 -0.29 12.43 0.14
N GLY A 28 -0.24 11.86 -1.07
CA GLY A 28 -0.22 10.40 -1.23
C GLY A 28 0.96 9.77 -0.51
N LYS A 29 2.16 10.36 -0.63
CA LYS A 29 3.37 9.86 0.02
C LYS A 29 3.32 10.06 1.53
N ALA A 30 3.00 11.29 1.96
CA ALA A 30 2.93 11.62 3.38
C ALA A 30 1.85 10.79 4.11
N GLY A 31 0.68 10.65 3.52
CA GLY A 31 -0.43 9.87 4.06
C GLY A 31 -0.12 8.37 4.12
N LEU A 32 0.53 7.81 3.10
CA LEU A 32 0.90 6.40 3.09
C LEU A 32 1.94 6.09 4.18
N ILE A 33 2.95 6.94 4.35
CA ILE A 33 3.94 6.80 5.45
C ILE A 33 3.25 6.82 6.81
N LYS A 34 2.35 7.79 7.05
CA LYS A 34 1.59 7.88 8.30
C LYS A 34 0.71 6.67 8.55
N LEU A 35 0.13 6.10 7.50
CA LEU A 35 -0.65 4.87 7.59
C LEU A 35 0.22 3.67 7.98
N LEU A 36 1.40 3.50 7.37
CA LEU A 36 2.34 2.43 7.71
C LEU A 36 2.77 2.52 9.18
N GLU A 37 3.15 3.71 9.65
CA GLU A 37 3.50 3.97 11.05
C GLU A 37 2.36 3.56 11.99
N LEU A 38 1.12 3.95 11.67
CA LEU A 38 -0.06 3.65 12.48
C LEU A 38 -0.35 2.14 12.54
N ILE A 39 -0.27 1.44 11.41
CA ILE A 39 -0.51 -0.01 11.37
C ILE A 39 0.57 -0.74 12.18
N SER A 40 1.86 -0.39 12.00
CA SER A 40 2.98 -0.98 12.74
C SER A 40 2.82 -0.82 14.24
N GLN A 41 2.52 0.39 14.71
CA GLN A 41 2.36 0.68 16.13
C GLN A 41 1.17 -0.05 16.75
N LYS A 42 0.07 -0.18 16.02
CA LYS A 42 -1.16 -0.78 16.55
C LYS A 42 -1.12 -2.31 16.57
N HIS A 43 -0.43 -2.92 15.61
CA HIS A 43 -0.54 -4.35 15.36
C HIS A 43 0.79 -5.11 15.46
N SER A 44 1.92 -4.42 15.63
CA SER A 44 3.26 -5.02 15.66
C SER A 44 3.51 -5.97 14.47
N CYS A 45 3.05 -5.58 13.28
CA CYS A 45 3.23 -6.35 12.06
C CYS A 45 4.60 -6.08 11.42
N ASN A 46 5.15 -7.07 10.73
CA ASN A 46 6.45 -6.98 10.07
C ASN A 46 6.35 -6.59 8.59
N GLU A 47 5.18 -6.76 7.98
CA GLU A 47 4.94 -6.47 6.58
C GLU A 47 3.52 -5.97 6.30
N ILE A 48 3.36 -5.22 5.21
CA ILE A 48 2.07 -4.75 4.68
C ILE A 48 2.02 -4.96 3.16
N MET A 49 0.87 -5.42 2.69
CA MET A 49 0.59 -5.73 1.30
C MET A 49 -0.35 -4.68 0.68
N ILE A 50 -0.17 -4.41 -0.61
CA ILE A 50 -1.06 -3.55 -1.39
C ILE A 50 -1.06 -3.97 -2.87
N GLY A 51 -2.22 -3.96 -3.51
CA GLY A 51 -2.39 -4.22 -4.93
C GLY A 51 -2.61 -2.95 -5.74
N HIS A 52 -2.20 -2.95 -7.01
CA HIS A 52 -2.68 -1.98 -7.99
C HIS A 52 -2.74 -2.59 -9.40
N LYS A 53 -3.63 -2.07 -10.24
CA LYS A 53 -3.66 -2.41 -11.66
C LYS A 53 -2.36 -2.04 -12.38
N SER A 54 -2.01 -2.82 -13.41
CA SER A 54 -0.79 -2.64 -14.19
C SER A 54 -0.72 -1.30 -14.94
N ASP A 55 -1.87 -0.72 -15.30
CA ASP A 55 -1.99 0.60 -15.94
C ASP A 55 -1.93 1.78 -14.94
N ASN A 56 -2.04 1.51 -13.63
CA ASN A 56 -1.98 2.53 -12.59
C ASN A 56 -0.52 2.87 -12.23
N LEU A 57 0.17 3.50 -13.16
CA LEU A 57 1.57 3.92 -12.99
C LEU A 57 1.76 4.91 -11.84
N LYS A 58 0.74 5.72 -11.52
CA LYS A 58 0.81 6.64 -10.37
C LYS A 58 0.94 5.88 -9.05
N ALA A 59 0.17 4.81 -8.86
CA ALA A 59 0.27 3.94 -7.70
C ALA A 59 1.62 3.21 -7.64
N GLU A 60 2.07 2.65 -8.77
CA GLU A 60 3.41 2.03 -8.92
C GLU A 60 4.52 2.95 -8.38
N TYR A 61 4.58 4.19 -8.90
CA TYR A 61 5.61 5.14 -8.52
C TYR A 61 5.46 5.58 -7.06
N LEU A 62 4.24 5.81 -6.59
CA LEU A 62 3.97 6.17 -5.20
C LEU A 62 4.49 5.09 -4.24
N TYR A 63 4.06 3.84 -4.41
CA TYR A 63 4.42 2.73 -3.53
C TYR A 63 5.93 2.50 -3.55
N LYS A 64 6.54 2.46 -4.74
CA LYS A 64 7.99 2.37 -4.88
C LYS A 64 8.74 3.50 -4.17
N SER A 65 8.23 4.73 -4.24
CA SER A 65 8.86 5.90 -3.60
C SER A 65 8.81 5.90 -2.07
N VAL A 66 7.89 5.11 -1.49
CA VAL A 66 7.76 4.90 -0.04
C VAL A 66 8.63 3.75 0.44
N GLY A 67 8.97 2.79 -0.44
CA GLY A 67 9.82 1.65 -0.11
C GLY A 67 9.16 0.29 -0.36
N PHE A 68 7.94 0.27 -0.91
CA PHE A 68 7.33 -0.99 -1.32
C PHE A 68 8.13 -1.65 -2.46
N LYS A 69 8.21 -2.97 -2.41
CA LYS A 69 8.90 -3.82 -3.38
C LYS A 69 7.91 -4.71 -4.12
N ASN A 70 8.28 -5.12 -5.33
CA ASN A 70 7.56 -6.15 -6.06
C ASN A 70 7.63 -7.49 -5.34
N THR A 71 6.49 -8.17 -5.23
CA THR A 71 6.43 -9.56 -4.75
C THR A 71 6.59 -10.56 -5.88
N GLY A 72 6.26 -10.16 -7.11
CA GLY A 72 6.13 -11.06 -8.26
C GLY A 72 4.73 -11.69 -8.38
N GLU A 73 3.85 -11.45 -7.41
CA GLU A 73 2.48 -11.96 -7.38
C GLU A 73 1.54 -11.02 -8.15
N VAL A 74 0.57 -11.61 -8.84
CA VAL A 74 -0.55 -10.93 -9.48
C VAL A 74 -1.84 -11.59 -9.01
N ILE A 75 -2.75 -10.81 -8.42
CA ILE A 75 -4.03 -11.30 -7.89
C ILE A 75 -5.13 -10.42 -8.49
N ASN A 76 -6.14 -11.02 -9.12
CA ASN A 76 -7.26 -10.29 -9.74
C ASN A 76 -6.80 -9.14 -10.66
N ASP A 77 -5.80 -9.39 -11.50
CA ASP A 77 -5.16 -8.40 -12.39
C ASP A 77 -4.44 -7.24 -11.69
N GLU A 78 -4.20 -7.35 -10.38
CA GLU A 78 -3.43 -6.39 -9.60
C GLU A 78 -2.02 -6.91 -9.29
N ILE A 79 -1.02 -6.07 -9.53
CA ILE A 79 0.37 -6.31 -9.15
C ILE A 79 0.49 -6.09 -7.65
N ILE A 80 0.97 -7.11 -6.93
CA ILE A 80 1.09 -7.04 -5.49
C ILE A 80 2.45 -6.50 -5.06
N LYS A 81 2.41 -5.54 -4.16
CA LYS A 81 3.57 -4.92 -3.54
C LYS A 81 3.62 -5.22 -2.05
N LYS A 82 4.84 -5.32 -1.53
CA LYS A 82 5.09 -5.51 -0.10
C LYS A 82 5.97 -4.41 0.47
N TYR A 83 5.61 -3.91 1.64
CA TYR A 83 6.47 -3.09 2.50
C TYR A 83 6.89 -3.91 3.71
N GLU A 84 8.17 -3.87 4.06
CA GLU A 84 8.75 -4.51 5.25
C GLU A 84 9.27 -3.39 6.17
N PHE A 85 8.98 -3.47 7.47
CA PHE A 85 9.36 -2.45 8.46
C PHE A 85 10.83 -2.48 8.85
#